data_AF-A0A1G3YXY4-F1
#
_entry.id   AF-A0A1G3YXY4-F1
#
_cell.length_a   1.000
_cell.length_b   1.000
_cell.length_c   1.000
_cell.angle_alpha   90.00
_cell.angle_beta   90.00
_cell.angle_gamma   90.00
#
_symmetry.space_group_name_H-M   'P 1'
#
loop_
_entity.id
_entity.type
_entity.pdbx_description
1 polymer ?
#
loop_
_entity_poly.entity_id
_entity_poly.type
_entity_poly.pdbx_seq_one_letter_code
_entity_poly.pdbx_strand_id
1 'polypeptide(L)'
;MVHGMLHKLISVLIQATKSLRLDCGCADLERIAVMVHRIMSYQSRQFHTLEHVFGFLEGADGITALAAIFHDLIYYQIDDGFPADVAALLERYVDCRPDGLYLRRDEQASGPGPADQGYAAQGSAAQGSPDTAFEDCMRIFGFREGMKLPPYAGTNEFLSALCMEKLSENHISRKDRLAIAVCIEASIPFLGADSQGLSRGDALEKRLEDACRAAGLNLERNELETMVRRAIAFANADVKDFAITDPARFLSNTWKLLPESNESLRRKGAFSVAEYREALQKMLGFFRSLDAANIFHSYRGAPDAAELLRLRTAAELNLKCAATYLRAKLLAVAFVEATAMVSGGDAPMALFMGDVPEVGDETGGLMDLLEPVPAPAWLDGENPVYRLLKDGRLDESSFDLRNSPLALRFYHRLAPAVWYERVETAERYFAGELSAGAFLDGFEASVRDEILEACALLVPTRTIALRSWMEARRKGDRSESGQ
;
A
#
# COMPACT_ATOMS: atom_id res chain seq x y z
N MET A 1 -16.99 25.68 -10.08
CA MET A 1 -16.01 26.00 -9.01
C MET A 1 -15.47 24.70 -8.47
N VAL A 2 -14.17 24.42 -8.66
CA VAL A 2 -13.51 23.28 -8.00
C VAL A 2 -13.41 23.64 -6.52
N HIS A 3 -14.23 23.02 -5.68
CA HIS A 3 -14.14 23.21 -4.23
C HIS A 3 -12.88 22.48 -3.76
N GLY A 4 -12.03 23.15 -2.98
CA GLY A 4 -10.84 22.53 -2.38
C GLY A 4 -11.21 21.34 -1.48
N MET A 5 -10.27 20.40 -1.29
CA MET A 5 -10.52 19.12 -0.58
C MET A 5 -11.18 19.31 0.80
N LEU A 6 -10.72 20.28 1.59
CA LEU A 6 -11.31 20.60 2.89
C LEU A 6 -12.81 20.96 2.79
N HIS A 7 -13.21 21.79 1.82
CA HIS A 7 -14.62 22.17 1.64
C HIS A 7 -15.48 20.97 1.21
N LYS A 8 -14.90 20.08 0.39
CA LYS A 8 -15.56 18.83 0.02
C LYS A 8 -15.76 17.93 1.24
N LEU A 9 -14.73 17.77 2.07
CA LEU A 9 -14.81 17.00 3.31
C LEU A 9 -15.87 17.57 4.30
N ILE A 10 -15.91 18.88 4.51
CA ILE A 10 -16.95 19.54 5.33
C ILE A 10 -18.34 19.24 4.77
N SER A 11 -18.52 19.34 3.45
CA SER A 11 -19.81 19.06 2.80
C SER A 11 -20.26 17.62 3.01
N VAL A 12 -19.33 16.68 2.97
CA VAL A 12 -19.60 15.25 3.20
C VAL A 12 -20.00 15.01 4.66
N LEU A 13 -19.28 15.58 5.63
CA LEU A 13 -19.65 15.50 7.05
C LEU A 13 -21.03 16.09 7.34
N ILE A 14 -21.37 17.22 6.71
CA ILE A 14 -22.71 17.83 6.82
C ILE A 14 -23.79 16.90 6.24
N GLN A 15 -23.54 16.27 5.09
CA GLN A 15 -24.49 15.35 4.47
C GLN A 15 -24.66 14.08 5.30
N ALA A 16 -23.57 13.49 5.79
CA ALA A 16 -23.60 12.31 6.63
C ALA A 16 -24.39 12.56 7.92
N THR A 17 -24.10 13.66 8.62
CA THR A 17 -24.83 14.04 9.85
C THR A 17 -26.31 14.30 9.62
N LYS A 18 -26.67 14.99 8.53
CA LYS A 18 -28.09 15.17 8.16
C LYS A 18 -28.79 13.83 7.87
N SER A 19 -28.13 12.92 7.15
CA SER A 19 -28.72 11.62 6.80
C SER A 19 -28.98 10.73 8.03
N LEU A 20 -28.09 10.83 9.02
CA LEU A 20 -28.19 10.11 10.29
C LEU A 20 -29.00 10.89 11.35
N ARG A 21 -29.52 12.07 11.02
CA ARG A 21 -30.28 12.96 11.91
C ARG A 21 -29.52 13.31 13.20
N LEU A 22 -28.21 13.53 13.06
CA LEU A 22 -27.32 13.86 14.17
C LEU A 22 -27.40 15.36 14.47
N ASP A 23 -27.34 15.70 15.76
CA ASP A 23 -27.25 17.08 16.22
C ASP A 23 -25.78 17.45 16.45
N CYS A 24 -25.12 17.90 15.37
CA CYS A 24 -23.74 18.36 15.39
C CYS A 24 -23.67 19.84 15.01
N GLY A 25 -23.03 20.65 15.85
CA GLY A 25 -22.76 22.05 15.51
C GLY A 25 -21.81 22.17 14.33
N CYS A 26 -22.02 23.16 13.46
CA CYS A 26 -21.14 23.41 12.31
C CYS A 26 -19.67 23.59 12.71
N ALA A 27 -19.41 24.19 13.87
CA ALA A 27 -18.06 24.38 14.40
C ALA A 27 -17.36 23.06 14.73
N ASP A 28 -18.09 22.07 15.24
CA ASP A 28 -17.52 20.75 15.55
C ASP A 28 -17.24 19.96 14.26
N LEU A 29 -18.14 20.05 13.27
CA LEU A 29 -17.91 19.45 11.95
C LEU A 29 -16.72 20.07 11.23
N GLU A 30 -16.54 21.39 11.30
CA GLU A 30 -15.38 22.07 10.76
C GLU A 30 -14.10 21.61 11.48
N ARG A 31 -14.11 21.52 12.81
CA ARG A 31 -12.96 21.05 13.59
C ARG A 31 -12.55 19.62 13.20
N ILE A 32 -13.52 18.71 13.05
CA ILE A 32 -13.27 17.34 12.59
C ILE A 32 -12.73 17.34 11.16
N ALA A 33 -13.31 18.14 10.26
CA ALA A 33 -12.84 18.22 8.87
C ALA A 33 -11.39 18.72 8.77
N VAL A 34 -11.03 19.75 9.54
CA VAL A 34 -9.67 20.30 9.58
C VAL A 34 -8.68 19.27 10.13
N MET A 35 -9.05 18.54 11.17
CA MET A 35 -8.25 17.44 11.74
C MET A 35 -7.97 16.36 10.70
N VAL A 36 -9.03 15.79 10.11
CA VAL A 36 -8.93 14.71 9.13
C VAL A 36 -8.11 15.19 7.92
N HIS A 37 -8.37 16.40 7.44
CA HIS A 37 -7.61 16.98 6.34
C HIS A 37 -6.12 17.11 6.65
N ARG A 38 -5.76 17.61 7.84
CA ARG A 38 -4.36 17.73 8.27
C ARG A 38 -3.67 16.37 8.37
N ILE A 39 -4.32 15.38 8.95
CA ILE A 39 -3.76 14.03 9.09
C ILE A 39 -3.59 13.37 7.72
N MET A 40 -4.61 13.39 6.87
CA MET A 40 -4.59 12.69 5.57
C MET A 40 -3.82 13.44 4.47
N SER A 41 -3.37 14.66 4.73
CA SER A 41 -2.48 15.43 3.84
C SER A 41 -1.02 15.37 4.29
N TYR A 42 -0.68 14.49 5.24
CA TYR A 42 0.69 14.33 5.70
C TYR A 42 1.58 13.76 4.57
N GLN A 43 2.83 14.23 4.48
CA GLN A 43 3.71 13.99 3.32
C GLN A 43 4.01 12.51 3.02
N SER A 44 3.89 11.64 4.02
CA SER A 44 4.06 10.19 3.88
C SER A 44 2.90 9.54 3.12
N ARG A 45 1.70 10.13 3.14
CA ARG A 45 0.48 9.60 2.53
C ARG A 45 0.47 9.90 1.03
N GLN A 46 0.62 8.85 0.22
CA GLN A 46 0.62 8.93 -1.24
C GLN A 46 -0.51 8.07 -1.85
N PHE A 47 -0.96 7.06 -1.13
CA PHE A 47 -2.09 6.19 -1.47
C PHE A 47 -3.28 6.45 -0.54
N HIS A 48 -3.08 6.39 0.79
CA HIS A 48 -4.16 6.58 1.76
C HIS A 48 -4.43 8.09 1.99
N THR A 49 -5.02 8.75 0.98
CA THR A 49 -5.29 10.20 0.93
C THR A 49 -6.79 10.54 0.95
N LEU A 50 -7.13 11.84 0.98
CA LEU A 50 -8.54 12.27 0.88
C LEU A 50 -9.19 11.89 -0.46
N GLU A 51 -8.43 11.82 -1.55
CA GLU A 51 -8.93 11.33 -2.84
C GLU A 51 -9.39 9.88 -2.76
N HIS A 52 -8.66 9.02 -2.05
CA HIS A 52 -9.09 7.64 -1.74
C HIS A 52 -10.43 7.64 -1.01
N VAL A 53 -10.54 8.40 0.09
CA VAL A 53 -11.79 8.58 0.85
C VAL A 53 -12.95 9.02 -0.04
N PHE A 54 -12.71 10.01 -0.91
CA PHE A 54 -13.76 10.51 -1.81
C PHE A 54 -14.21 9.47 -2.84
N GLY A 55 -13.40 8.46 -3.14
CA GLY A 55 -13.74 7.33 -4.00
C GLY A 55 -14.82 6.40 -3.45
N PHE A 56 -15.19 6.54 -2.18
CA PHE A 56 -16.28 5.78 -1.53
C PHE A 56 -17.62 6.51 -1.53
N LEU A 57 -17.64 7.82 -1.78
CA LEU A 57 -18.78 8.67 -1.40
C LEU A 57 -19.90 8.70 -2.44
N GLU A 58 -19.67 8.15 -3.63
CA GLU A 58 -20.70 8.07 -4.66
C GLU A 58 -21.80 7.09 -4.23
N GLY A 59 -22.99 7.63 -3.91
CA GLY A 59 -24.14 6.85 -3.45
C GLY A 59 -24.04 6.32 -2.01
N ALA A 60 -23.03 6.75 -1.24
CA ALA A 60 -22.84 6.32 0.14
C ALA A 60 -23.94 6.81 1.09
N ASP A 61 -24.36 5.95 2.01
CA ASP A 61 -25.15 6.36 3.17
C ASP A 61 -24.26 7.01 4.25
N GLY A 62 -24.88 7.62 5.27
CA GLY A 62 -24.13 8.33 6.31
C GLY A 62 -23.15 7.46 7.09
N ILE A 63 -23.46 6.19 7.32
CA ILE A 63 -22.56 5.23 7.99
C ILE A 63 -21.34 4.97 7.11
N THR A 64 -21.56 4.66 5.83
CA THR A 64 -20.50 4.40 4.85
C THR A 64 -19.61 5.62 4.65
N ALA A 65 -20.19 6.81 4.58
CA ALA A 65 -19.45 8.06 4.45
C ALA A 65 -18.56 8.34 5.67
N LEU A 66 -19.06 8.12 6.89
CA LEU A 66 -18.26 8.27 8.10
C LEU A 66 -17.18 7.17 8.19
N ALA A 67 -17.48 5.93 7.85
CA ALA A 67 -16.48 4.87 7.79
C ALA A 67 -15.35 5.22 6.80
N ALA A 68 -15.69 5.71 5.61
CA ALA A 68 -14.70 6.16 4.62
C ALA A 68 -13.79 7.26 5.17
N ILE A 69 -14.36 8.27 5.85
CA ILE A 69 -13.60 9.39 6.43
C ILE A 69 -12.59 8.92 7.49
N PHE A 70 -12.94 7.88 8.26
CA PHE A 70 -12.16 7.48 9.42
C PHE A 70 -11.28 6.25 9.22
N HIS A 71 -11.56 5.33 8.30
CA HIS A 71 -10.91 4.01 8.27
C HIS A 71 -9.37 4.06 8.19
N ASP A 72 -8.83 4.99 7.41
CA ASP A 72 -7.37 5.21 7.25
C ASP A 72 -6.84 6.44 8.00
N LEU A 73 -7.61 6.97 8.96
CA LEU A 73 -7.22 8.15 9.71
C LEU A 73 -5.87 7.94 10.41
N ILE A 74 -5.67 6.79 11.04
CA ILE A 74 -4.42 6.44 11.72
C ILE A 74 -3.65 5.42 10.91
N TYR A 75 -2.39 5.72 10.59
CA TYR A 75 -1.51 4.79 9.88
C TYR A 75 -0.10 4.84 10.47
N TYR A 76 0.02 4.23 11.64
CA TYR A 76 1.13 4.47 12.58
C TYR A 76 2.52 4.22 11.96
N GLN A 77 2.64 3.16 11.15
CA GLN A 77 3.92 2.77 10.55
C GLN A 77 4.34 3.69 9.39
N ILE A 78 3.37 4.37 8.76
CA ILE A 78 3.62 5.26 7.61
C ILE A 78 3.87 6.68 8.06
N ASP A 79 3.17 7.11 9.11
CA ASP A 79 3.27 8.45 9.70
C ASP A 79 4.37 8.57 10.77
N ASP A 80 5.09 7.47 11.06
CA ASP A 80 6.15 7.39 12.07
C ASP A 80 5.67 7.79 13.48
N GLY A 81 4.45 7.38 13.84
CA GLY A 81 3.85 7.68 15.13
C GLY A 81 2.36 8.02 15.08
N PHE A 82 1.85 8.54 16.20
CA PHE A 82 0.49 9.09 16.24
C PHE A 82 0.46 10.51 15.70
N PRO A 83 -0.55 10.88 14.89
CA PRO A 83 -0.73 12.26 14.48
C PRO A 83 -0.97 13.16 15.69
N ALA A 84 -0.35 14.35 15.71
CA ALA A 84 -0.36 15.27 16.86
C ALA A 84 -1.78 15.64 17.35
N ASP A 85 -2.75 15.70 16.44
CA ASP A 85 -4.17 15.93 16.72
C ASP A 85 -4.79 14.94 17.71
N VAL A 86 -4.39 13.68 17.61
CA VAL A 86 -5.06 12.54 18.26
C VAL A 86 -4.11 11.75 19.16
N ALA A 87 -2.83 12.11 19.21
CA ALA A 87 -1.82 11.46 20.03
C ALA A 87 -2.24 11.39 21.51
N ALA A 88 -2.62 12.52 22.12
CA ALA A 88 -3.05 12.57 23.52
C ALA A 88 -4.34 11.77 23.81
N LEU A 89 -5.14 11.48 22.78
CA LEU A 89 -6.31 10.61 22.88
C LEU A 89 -5.86 9.14 22.85
N LEU A 90 -5.06 8.75 21.86
CA LEU A 90 -4.63 7.36 21.65
C LEU A 90 -3.64 6.87 22.71
N GLU A 91 -2.73 7.72 23.19
CA GLU A 91 -1.73 7.38 24.21
C GLU A 91 -2.34 6.95 25.54
N ARG A 92 -3.62 7.26 25.79
CA ARG A 92 -4.38 6.79 26.96
C ARG A 92 -4.78 5.33 26.87
N TYR A 93 -4.81 4.77 25.67
CA TYR A 93 -5.25 3.39 25.40
C TYR A 93 -4.10 2.51 24.91
N VAL A 94 -2.99 3.11 24.47
CA VAL A 94 -1.86 2.41 23.87
C VAL A 94 -0.56 2.75 24.59
N ASP A 95 0.21 1.71 24.94
CA ASP A 95 1.60 1.80 25.35
C ASP A 95 2.50 1.62 24.12
N CYS A 96 3.29 2.64 23.79
CA CYS A 96 4.36 2.54 22.79
C CYS A 96 5.61 1.94 23.45
N ARG A 97 6.00 0.73 23.06
CA ARG A 97 7.20 0.04 23.54
C ARG A 97 8.19 -0.16 22.39
N PRO A 98 9.50 -0.35 22.66
CA PRO A 98 10.49 -0.53 21.60
C PRO A 98 10.18 -1.69 20.64
N ASP A 99 9.45 -2.70 21.11
CA ASP A 99 9.11 -3.87 20.32
C ASP A 99 7.70 -3.81 19.69
N GLY A 100 6.91 -2.78 19.97
CA GLY A 100 5.60 -2.55 19.34
C GLY A 100 4.57 -1.82 20.21
N LEU A 101 3.34 -1.76 19.71
CA LEU A 101 2.21 -1.13 20.39
C LEU A 101 1.44 -2.15 21.25
N TYR A 102 1.03 -1.75 22.44
CA TYR A 102 0.28 -2.61 23.36
C TYR A 102 -0.98 -1.91 23.85
N LEU A 103 -2.12 -2.60 23.89
CA LEU A 103 -3.33 -2.07 24.52
C LEU A 103 -3.14 -2.00 26.04
N ARG A 104 -3.47 -0.86 26.65
CA ARG A 104 -3.39 -0.68 28.11
C ARG A 104 -4.47 -1.50 28.82
N ARG A 105 -4.24 -1.75 30.12
CA ARG A 105 -5.23 -2.32 31.02
C ARG A 105 -5.98 -1.20 31.72
N ASP A 106 -7.28 -1.40 31.99
CA ASP A 106 -8.21 -0.39 32.53
C ASP A 106 -7.69 0.32 33.80
N GLU A 107 -6.94 -0.39 34.65
CA GLU A 107 -6.31 0.16 35.88
C GLU A 107 -5.30 1.30 35.62
N GLN A 108 -4.80 1.47 34.39
CA GLN A 108 -3.83 2.49 33.99
C GLN A 108 -4.41 3.58 33.07
N ALA A 109 -5.64 3.40 32.54
CA ALA A 109 -6.31 4.37 31.69
C ALA A 109 -6.96 5.53 32.49
N SER A 110 -7.01 5.40 33.82
CA SER A 110 -7.67 6.31 34.76
C SER A 110 -6.78 7.45 35.28
N GLY A 111 -6.01 8.10 34.40
CA GLY A 111 -5.29 9.34 34.73
C GLY A 111 -6.12 10.58 34.38
N PRO A 112 -6.13 11.67 35.18
CA PRO A 112 -6.68 12.94 34.73
C PRO A 112 -5.88 13.37 33.50
N GLY A 113 -6.57 13.48 32.36
CA GLY A 113 -5.95 13.90 31.11
C GLY A 113 -5.27 15.27 31.25
N PRO A 114 -4.26 15.58 30.42
CA PRO A 114 -3.77 16.94 30.32
C PRO A 114 -4.94 17.84 29.91
N ALA A 115 -5.28 18.78 30.80
CA ALA A 115 -6.04 19.95 30.42
C ALA A 115 -5.22 20.72 29.36
N ASP A 116 -5.91 21.28 28.37
CA ASP A 116 -5.36 22.06 27.26
C ASP A 116 -4.54 21.29 26.19
N GLN A 117 -5.26 20.82 25.17
CA GLN A 117 -5.01 21.19 23.76
C GLN A 117 -6.12 20.65 22.82
N GLY A 118 -7.02 21.55 22.38
CA GLY A 118 -7.75 21.44 21.10
C GLY A 118 -8.97 20.50 20.99
N TYR A 119 -8.93 19.31 21.58
CA TYR A 119 -10.04 18.33 21.52
C TYR A 119 -10.53 18.03 22.93
N ALA A 120 -11.10 19.05 23.58
CA ALA A 120 -11.85 18.82 24.80
C ALA A 120 -13.06 17.97 24.44
N ALA A 121 -13.01 16.68 24.78
CA ALA A 121 -14.20 15.92 25.09
C ALA A 121 -14.94 16.71 26.18
N GLN A 122 -15.89 17.55 25.76
CA GLN A 122 -16.86 18.15 26.68
C GLN A 122 -17.81 17.04 27.10
N GLY A 123 -17.30 16.21 27.98
CA GLY A 123 -17.95 15.05 28.57
C GLY A 123 -17.12 14.72 29.79
N SER A 124 -17.43 15.38 30.90
CA SER A 124 -16.98 14.98 32.22
C SER A 124 -17.52 13.58 32.49
N ALA A 125 -16.84 12.54 31.99
CA ALA A 125 -17.04 11.18 32.46
C ALA A 125 -16.76 11.20 33.96
N ALA A 126 -17.81 10.96 34.75
CA ALA A 126 -17.67 10.79 36.18
C ALA A 126 -16.61 9.71 36.42
N GLN A 127 -15.65 9.98 37.32
CA GLN A 127 -14.66 8.99 37.74
C GLN A 127 -15.36 7.65 38.05
N GLY A 128 -15.09 6.62 37.23
CA GLY A 128 -15.65 5.29 37.39
C GLY A 128 -16.75 4.86 36.40
N SER A 129 -17.12 5.66 35.39
CA SER A 129 -17.96 5.14 34.29
C SER A 129 -17.13 4.32 33.30
N PRO A 130 -17.57 3.10 32.90
CA PRO A 130 -16.84 2.26 31.96
C PRO A 130 -16.67 2.95 30.60
N ASP A 131 -15.48 2.82 30.01
CA ASP A 131 -15.15 3.39 28.72
C ASP A 131 -15.80 2.57 27.58
N THR A 132 -17.07 2.89 27.29
CA THR A 132 -17.86 2.10 26.34
C THR A 132 -17.29 2.10 24.92
N ALA A 133 -16.72 3.21 24.46
CA ALA A 133 -16.11 3.34 23.14
C ALA A 133 -14.90 2.42 22.97
N PHE A 134 -14.01 2.37 23.99
CA PHE A 134 -12.85 1.49 23.96
C PHE A 134 -13.25 0.02 24.00
N GLU A 135 -14.19 -0.34 24.89
CA GLU A 135 -14.68 -1.72 24.97
C GLU A 135 -15.39 -2.19 23.70
N ASP A 136 -16.19 -1.32 23.07
CA ASP A 136 -16.90 -1.64 21.83
C ASP A 136 -15.91 -1.89 20.69
N CYS A 137 -14.89 -1.04 20.52
CA CYS A 137 -13.81 -1.29 19.56
C CYS A 137 -13.10 -2.62 19.84
N MET A 138 -12.75 -2.91 21.10
CA MET A 138 -12.10 -4.19 21.44
C MET A 138 -12.98 -5.39 21.07
N ARG A 139 -14.29 -5.33 21.34
CA ARG A 139 -15.23 -6.40 20.99
C ARG A 139 -15.35 -6.58 19.47
N ILE A 140 -15.52 -5.49 18.72
CA ILE A 140 -15.65 -5.55 17.26
C ILE A 140 -14.39 -6.08 16.58
N PHE A 141 -13.20 -5.70 17.06
CA PHE A 141 -11.92 -6.17 16.50
C PHE A 141 -11.45 -7.51 17.08
N GLY A 142 -12.11 -8.01 18.13
CA GLY A 142 -11.68 -9.23 18.83
C GLY A 142 -10.38 -9.06 19.61
N PHE A 143 -10.03 -7.82 19.96
CA PHE A 143 -8.83 -7.47 20.71
C PHE A 143 -9.08 -7.54 22.22
N ARG A 144 -7.99 -7.54 23.00
CA ARG A 144 -8.00 -7.68 24.45
C ARG A 144 -6.99 -6.75 25.09
N GLU A 145 -7.29 -6.26 26.28
CA GLU A 145 -6.36 -5.47 27.06
C GLU A 145 -5.01 -6.18 27.29
N GLY A 146 -3.94 -5.40 27.30
CA GLY A 146 -2.58 -5.90 27.46
C GLY A 146 -2.00 -6.61 26.24
N MET A 147 -2.77 -6.83 25.16
CA MET A 147 -2.25 -7.50 23.98
C MET A 147 -1.33 -6.57 23.18
N LYS A 148 -0.34 -7.18 22.52
CA LYS A 148 0.45 -6.51 21.48
C LYS A 148 -0.43 -6.37 20.24
N LEU A 149 -0.55 -5.16 19.72
CA LEU A 149 -1.27 -4.89 18.48
C LEU A 149 -0.49 -5.44 17.28
N PRO A 150 -1.15 -6.22 16.39
CA PRO A 150 -0.48 -6.84 15.25
C PRO A 150 -0.23 -5.82 14.13
N PRO A 151 1.03 -5.58 13.72
CA PRO A 151 1.37 -4.49 12.80
C PRO A 151 0.70 -4.61 11.42
N TYR A 152 0.31 -5.82 11.00
CA TYR A 152 -0.29 -6.11 9.69
C TYR A 152 -1.66 -6.79 9.80
N ALA A 153 -2.33 -6.71 10.95
CA ALA A 153 -3.65 -7.34 11.14
C ALA A 153 -4.60 -6.46 11.95
N GLY A 154 -4.82 -5.22 11.50
CA GLY A 154 -5.87 -4.36 12.02
C GLY A 154 -5.45 -3.29 13.02
N THR A 155 -4.15 -3.03 13.21
CA THR A 155 -3.69 -1.98 14.14
C THR A 155 -4.19 -0.60 13.70
N ASN A 156 -4.04 -0.26 12.43
CA ASN A 156 -4.36 1.07 11.92
C ASN A 156 -5.87 1.30 11.94
N GLU A 157 -6.63 0.32 11.47
CA GLU A 157 -8.09 0.29 11.45
C GLU A 157 -8.68 0.34 12.87
N PHE A 158 -8.09 -0.38 13.82
CA PHE A 158 -8.52 -0.31 15.22
C PHE A 158 -8.33 1.09 15.81
N LEU A 159 -7.16 1.70 15.61
CA LEU A 159 -6.86 3.03 16.14
C LEU A 159 -7.74 4.10 15.46
N SER A 160 -7.97 3.96 14.16
CA SER A 160 -8.93 4.75 13.37
C SER A 160 -10.35 4.65 13.92
N ALA A 161 -10.84 3.43 14.18
CA ALA A 161 -12.16 3.19 14.76
C ALA A 161 -12.27 3.75 16.18
N LEU A 162 -11.23 3.61 17.01
CA LEU A 162 -11.19 4.17 18.37
C LEU A 162 -11.25 5.70 18.35
N CYS A 163 -10.48 6.35 17.46
CA CYS A 163 -10.58 7.79 17.23
C CYS A 163 -11.99 8.19 16.80
N MET A 164 -12.58 7.47 15.85
CA MET A 164 -13.96 7.72 15.38
C MET A 164 -14.98 7.63 16.52
N GLU A 165 -14.97 6.53 17.29
CA GLU A 165 -15.87 6.34 18.43
C GLU A 165 -15.72 7.48 19.44
N LYS A 166 -14.48 7.85 19.80
CA LYS A 166 -14.19 8.87 20.80
C LYS A 166 -14.57 10.28 20.37
N LEU A 167 -14.29 10.64 19.13
CA LEU A 167 -14.63 11.96 18.58
C LEU A 167 -16.13 12.13 18.36
N SER A 168 -16.89 11.03 18.29
CA SER A 168 -18.31 11.02 17.96
C SER A 168 -19.24 10.60 19.11
N GLU A 169 -18.71 10.29 20.29
CA GLU A 169 -19.43 9.69 21.42
C GLU A 169 -20.68 10.48 21.85
N ASN A 170 -20.60 11.82 21.78
CA ASN A 170 -21.68 12.73 22.16
C ASN A 170 -22.61 13.15 21.00
N HIS A 171 -22.29 12.70 19.79
CA HIS A 171 -22.94 13.17 18.56
C HIS A 171 -23.66 12.07 17.81
N ILE A 172 -23.15 10.84 17.88
CA ILE A 172 -23.63 9.68 17.12
C ILE A 172 -24.19 8.66 18.08
N SER A 173 -25.33 8.05 17.75
CA SER A 173 -25.91 6.98 18.57
C SER A 173 -24.93 5.80 18.68
N ARG A 174 -24.89 5.12 19.84
CA ARG A 174 -24.01 3.95 20.03
C ARG A 174 -24.25 2.86 18.97
N LYS A 175 -25.49 2.69 18.51
CA LYS A 175 -25.85 1.78 17.42
C LYS A 175 -25.13 2.16 16.11
N ASP A 176 -25.16 3.44 15.75
CA ASP A 176 -24.55 3.92 14.51
C ASP A 176 -23.01 3.90 14.60
N ARG A 177 -22.43 4.20 15.76
CA ARG A 177 -20.98 4.10 15.96
C ARG A 177 -20.48 2.67 15.82
N LEU A 178 -21.18 1.68 16.41
CA LEU A 178 -20.92 0.26 16.18
C LEU A 178 -21.01 -0.09 14.69
N ALA A 179 -22.01 0.40 13.96
CA ALA A 179 -22.12 0.14 12.53
C ALA A 179 -20.94 0.73 11.73
N ILE A 180 -20.41 1.90 12.12
CA ILE A 180 -19.21 2.50 11.51
C ILE A 180 -17.97 1.67 11.87
N ALA A 181 -17.80 1.30 13.14
CA ALA A 181 -16.66 0.49 13.60
C ALA A 181 -16.60 -0.88 12.90
N VAL A 182 -17.75 -1.50 12.65
CA VAL A 182 -17.86 -2.75 11.88
C VAL A 182 -17.40 -2.57 10.44
N CYS A 183 -17.72 -1.45 9.78
CA CYS A 183 -17.18 -1.14 8.45
C CYS A 183 -15.66 -0.97 8.47
N ILE A 184 -15.12 -0.26 9.46
CA ILE A 184 -13.67 -0.04 9.59
C ILE A 184 -12.93 -1.37 9.92
N GLU A 185 -13.49 -2.25 10.74
CA GLU A 185 -12.89 -3.57 10.96
C GLU A 185 -12.92 -4.43 9.69
N ALA A 186 -14.01 -4.36 8.93
CA ALA A 186 -14.11 -5.10 7.69
C ALA A 186 -13.08 -4.65 6.65
N SER A 187 -12.64 -3.38 6.66
CA SER A 187 -11.61 -2.89 5.74
C SER A 187 -10.20 -3.40 6.02
N ILE A 188 -9.96 -4.14 7.12
CA ILE A 188 -8.68 -4.82 7.31
C ILE A 188 -8.50 -5.82 6.15
N PRO A 189 -7.52 -5.61 5.24
CA PRO A 189 -7.49 -6.29 3.98
C PRO A 189 -6.86 -7.68 4.09
N PHE A 190 -7.17 -8.54 3.11
CA PHE A 190 -6.49 -9.83 2.86
C PHE A 190 -6.60 -10.89 3.97
N LEU A 191 -7.54 -10.72 4.91
CA LEU A 191 -7.79 -11.69 5.96
C LEU A 191 -8.62 -12.87 5.44
N GLY A 192 -8.11 -14.08 5.65
CA GLY A 192 -8.83 -15.32 5.36
C GLY A 192 -9.89 -15.66 6.42
N ALA A 193 -10.33 -16.92 6.41
CA ALA A 193 -11.17 -17.46 7.48
C ALA A 193 -10.43 -17.42 8.82
N ASP A 194 -11.15 -17.24 9.91
CA ASP A 194 -10.56 -17.21 11.25
C ASP A 194 -10.08 -18.60 11.71
N SER A 195 -9.49 -18.67 12.91
CA SER A 195 -9.01 -19.94 13.49
C SER A 195 -10.11 -21.01 13.70
N GLN A 196 -11.39 -20.62 13.64
CA GLN A 196 -12.54 -21.52 13.75
C GLN A 196 -13.12 -21.89 12.37
N GLY A 197 -12.53 -21.40 11.28
CA GLY A 197 -12.99 -21.59 9.91
C GLY A 197 -14.19 -20.71 9.54
N LEU A 198 -14.52 -19.70 10.34
CA LEU A 198 -15.60 -18.76 10.02
C LEU A 198 -15.15 -17.79 8.94
N SER A 199 -16.07 -17.46 8.02
CA SER A 199 -15.83 -16.40 7.04
C SER A 199 -15.70 -15.05 7.73
N ARG A 200 -15.11 -14.06 7.05
CA ARG A 200 -14.99 -12.68 7.55
C ARG A 200 -16.33 -12.13 8.05
N GLY A 201 -17.38 -12.28 7.23
CA GLY A 201 -18.72 -11.81 7.57
C GLY A 201 -19.34 -12.54 8.76
N ASP A 202 -19.17 -13.87 8.86
CA ASP A 202 -19.73 -14.64 9.98
C ASP A 202 -19.00 -14.34 11.31
N ALA A 203 -17.68 -14.19 11.26
CA ALA A 203 -16.89 -13.81 12.43
C ALA A 203 -17.26 -12.40 12.92
N LEU A 204 -17.48 -11.46 11.98
CA LEU A 204 -17.88 -10.09 12.29
C LEU A 204 -19.32 -10.01 12.81
N GLU A 205 -20.27 -10.78 12.26
CA GLU A 205 -21.64 -10.89 12.77
C GLU A 205 -21.63 -11.31 14.25
N LYS A 206 -20.85 -12.34 14.60
CA LYS A 206 -20.73 -12.82 15.98
C LYS A 206 -20.18 -11.75 16.94
N ARG A 207 -19.12 -11.05 16.54
CA ARG A 207 -18.52 -9.98 17.34
C ARG A 207 -19.47 -8.79 17.51
N LEU A 208 -20.21 -8.44 16.45
CA LEU A 208 -21.23 -7.41 16.50
C LEU A 208 -22.39 -7.81 17.42
N GLU A 209 -22.87 -9.06 17.35
CA GLU A 209 -23.92 -9.56 18.25
C GLU A 209 -23.50 -9.45 19.73
N ASP A 210 -22.27 -9.86 20.05
CA ASP A 210 -21.72 -9.76 21.39
C ASP A 210 -21.57 -8.30 21.85
N ALA A 211 -21.12 -7.40 20.96
CA ALA A 211 -21.03 -5.96 21.25
C ALA A 211 -22.41 -5.32 21.48
N CYS A 212 -23.40 -5.62 20.64
CA CYS A 212 -24.77 -5.13 20.81
C CYS A 212 -25.40 -5.62 22.12
N ARG A 213 -25.18 -6.90 22.48
CA ARG A 213 -25.66 -7.46 23.75
C ARG A 213 -25.03 -6.75 24.94
N ALA A 214 -23.72 -6.51 24.91
CA ALA A 214 -23.02 -5.78 25.96
C ALA A 214 -23.47 -4.31 26.05
N ALA A 215 -23.85 -3.71 24.92
CA ALA A 215 -24.37 -2.35 24.85
C ALA A 215 -25.86 -2.22 25.25
N GLY A 216 -26.55 -3.34 25.53
CA GLY A 216 -28.00 -3.33 25.79
C GLY A 216 -28.84 -2.99 24.56
N LEU A 217 -28.29 -3.15 23.36
CA LEU A 217 -28.97 -2.91 22.09
C LEU A 217 -29.67 -4.20 21.63
N ASN A 218 -31.00 -4.19 21.66
CA ASN A 218 -31.83 -5.30 21.16
C ASN A 218 -32.04 -5.14 19.65
N LEU A 219 -31.01 -5.42 18.86
CA LEU A 219 -31.11 -5.42 17.40
C LEU A 219 -31.74 -6.72 16.90
N GLU A 220 -32.63 -6.61 15.92
CA GLU A 220 -33.14 -7.78 15.23
C GLU A 220 -32.05 -8.38 14.34
N ARG A 221 -32.15 -9.69 14.06
CA ARG A 221 -31.21 -10.39 13.18
C ARG A 221 -31.03 -9.71 11.83
N ASN A 222 -32.12 -9.22 11.23
CA ASN A 222 -32.06 -8.52 9.95
C ASN A 222 -31.25 -7.21 10.02
N GLU A 223 -31.26 -6.53 11.16
CA GLU A 223 -30.45 -5.32 11.36
C GLU A 223 -28.96 -5.66 11.46
N LEU A 224 -28.60 -6.71 12.21
CA LEU A 224 -27.22 -7.23 12.28
C LEU A 224 -26.71 -7.64 10.90
N GLU A 225 -27.52 -8.42 10.16
CA GLU A 225 -27.18 -8.85 8.81
C GLU A 225 -27.00 -7.66 7.86
N THR A 226 -27.79 -6.59 8.01
CA THR A 226 -27.66 -5.36 7.22
C THR A 226 -26.36 -4.63 7.53
N MET A 227 -25.98 -4.52 8.80
CA MET A 227 -24.72 -3.87 9.21
C MET A 227 -23.51 -4.62 8.65
N VAL A 228 -23.47 -5.95 8.79
CA VAL A 228 -22.37 -6.77 8.28
C VAL A 228 -22.32 -6.75 6.75
N ARG A 229 -23.48 -6.81 6.08
CA ARG A 229 -23.54 -6.70 4.60
C ARG A 229 -22.97 -5.37 4.11
N ARG A 230 -23.29 -4.25 4.79
CA ARG A 230 -22.70 -2.94 4.50
C ARG A 230 -21.18 -2.99 4.65
N ALA A 231 -20.69 -3.55 5.76
CA ALA A 231 -19.27 -3.62 6.04
C ALA A 231 -18.48 -4.46 5.02
N ILE A 232 -19.04 -5.58 4.57
CA ILE A 232 -18.42 -6.40 3.52
C ILE A 232 -18.45 -5.69 2.16
N ALA A 233 -19.52 -4.96 1.85
CA ALA A 233 -19.56 -4.12 0.65
C ALA A 233 -18.50 -3.00 0.71
N PHE A 234 -18.33 -2.38 1.88
CA PHE A 234 -17.30 -1.36 2.13
C PHE A 234 -15.89 -1.94 1.97
N ALA A 235 -15.59 -3.08 2.58
CA ALA A 235 -14.31 -3.77 2.45
C ALA A 235 -13.98 -4.14 1.00
N ASN A 236 -14.94 -4.67 0.25
CA ASN A 236 -14.74 -4.98 -1.17
C ASN A 236 -14.54 -3.72 -2.02
N ALA A 237 -15.18 -2.60 -1.64
CA ALA A 237 -15.00 -1.32 -2.32
C ALA A 237 -13.61 -0.71 -2.06
N ASP A 238 -13.04 -0.93 -0.88
CA ASP A 238 -11.71 -0.47 -0.50
C ASP A 238 -10.62 -1.15 -1.35
N VAL A 239 -10.73 -2.46 -1.55
CA VAL A 239 -9.78 -3.23 -2.39
C VAL A 239 -10.22 -3.39 -3.85
N LYS A 240 -11.19 -2.60 -4.33
CA LYS A 240 -11.78 -2.76 -5.67
C LYS A 240 -10.78 -2.71 -6.82
N ASP A 241 -9.67 -2.02 -6.61
CA ASP A 241 -8.62 -1.84 -7.61
C ASP A 241 -7.99 -3.16 -8.05
N PHE A 242 -7.96 -4.17 -7.17
CA PHE A 242 -7.48 -5.51 -7.51
C PHE A 242 -8.30 -6.18 -8.62
N ALA A 243 -9.55 -5.78 -8.85
CA ALA A 243 -10.40 -6.33 -9.91
C ALA A 243 -10.49 -5.44 -11.16
N ILE A 244 -9.66 -4.39 -11.28
CA ILE A 244 -9.62 -3.56 -12.48
C ILE A 244 -9.15 -4.38 -13.69
N THR A 245 -9.85 -4.27 -14.81
CA THR A 245 -9.56 -5.05 -16.03
C THR A 245 -8.31 -4.59 -16.77
N ASP A 246 -7.92 -3.32 -16.62
CA ASP A 246 -6.72 -2.75 -17.22
C ASP A 246 -5.52 -2.87 -16.25
N PRO A 247 -4.51 -3.71 -16.56
CA PRO A 247 -3.34 -3.89 -15.72
C PRO A 247 -2.52 -2.60 -15.54
N ALA A 248 -2.54 -1.68 -16.51
CA ALA A 248 -1.84 -0.40 -16.41
C ALA A 248 -2.46 0.49 -15.34
N ARG A 249 -3.79 0.45 -15.21
CA ARG A 249 -4.51 1.16 -14.15
C ARG A 249 -4.32 0.50 -12.78
N PHE A 250 -4.41 -0.83 -12.70
CA PHE A 250 -4.15 -1.57 -11.46
C PHE A 250 -2.76 -1.25 -10.90
N LEU A 251 -1.73 -1.33 -11.76
CA LEU A 251 -0.37 -1.01 -11.35
C LEU A 251 -0.20 0.47 -11.00
N SER A 252 -0.88 1.40 -11.66
CA SER A 252 -0.81 2.84 -11.32
C SER A 252 -1.23 3.10 -9.87
N ASN A 253 -2.35 2.51 -9.45
CA ASN A 253 -2.83 2.66 -8.08
C ASN A 253 -1.91 1.98 -7.08
N THR A 254 -1.42 0.78 -7.41
CA THR A 254 -0.46 0.08 -6.54
C THR A 254 0.90 0.79 -6.45
N TRP A 255 1.34 1.47 -7.51
CA TRP A 255 2.63 2.16 -7.53
C TRP A 255 2.71 3.32 -6.53
N LYS A 256 1.56 3.91 -6.16
CA LYS A 256 1.46 4.96 -5.14
C LYS A 256 1.86 4.46 -3.75
N LEU A 257 1.79 3.14 -3.49
CA LEU A 257 2.21 2.53 -2.23
C LEU A 257 3.75 2.49 -2.06
N LEU A 258 4.53 2.56 -3.15
CA LEU A 258 5.99 2.49 -3.08
C LEU A 258 6.61 3.65 -2.28
N PRO A 259 6.37 4.94 -2.62
CA PRO A 259 6.91 6.06 -1.84
C PRO A 259 6.26 6.18 -0.46
N GLU A 260 5.05 5.67 -0.29
CA GLU A 260 4.40 5.63 1.01
C GLU A 260 5.15 4.67 1.96
N SER A 261 5.42 3.43 1.53
CA SER A 261 6.08 2.40 2.34
C SER A 261 7.61 2.45 2.33
N ASN A 262 8.23 3.31 1.52
CA ASN A 262 9.69 3.43 1.40
C ASN A 262 10.10 4.91 1.39
N GLU A 263 10.67 5.37 2.52
CA GLU A 263 11.06 6.78 2.70
C GLU A 263 12.05 7.28 1.64
N SER A 264 13.01 6.44 1.23
CA SER A 264 14.02 6.80 0.23
C SER A 264 13.41 7.26 -1.11
N LEU A 265 12.25 6.69 -1.49
CA LEU A 265 11.57 7.03 -2.74
C LEU A 265 10.75 8.32 -2.66
N ARG A 266 10.55 8.89 -1.46
CA ARG A 266 9.82 10.16 -1.28
C ARG A 266 10.63 11.36 -1.80
N ARG A 267 11.96 11.23 -1.91
CA ARG A 267 12.86 12.27 -2.40
C ARG A 267 13.33 11.94 -3.81
N LYS A 268 12.81 12.66 -4.80
CA LYS A 268 13.14 12.48 -6.23
C LYS A 268 14.67 12.50 -6.45
N GLY A 269 15.19 11.49 -7.15
CA GLY A 269 16.58 11.40 -7.58
C GLY A 269 17.63 11.13 -6.49
N ALA A 270 17.22 11.01 -5.21
CA ALA A 270 18.16 10.87 -4.10
C ALA A 270 18.45 9.42 -3.69
N PHE A 271 17.70 8.45 -4.22
CA PHE A 271 17.81 7.05 -3.80
C PHE A 271 18.89 6.29 -4.57
N SER A 272 19.52 5.32 -3.90
CA SER A 272 20.51 4.43 -4.50
C SER A 272 19.87 3.32 -5.34
N VAL A 273 20.68 2.63 -6.15
CA VAL A 273 20.20 1.46 -6.90
C VAL A 273 19.69 0.38 -5.95
N ALA A 274 20.41 0.13 -4.85
CA ALA A 274 20.00 -0.84 -3.83
C ALA A 274 18.69 -0.44 -3.12
N GLU A 275 18.51 0.83 -2.76
CA GLU A 275 17.27 1.30 -2.12
C GLU A 275 16.04 1.12 -3.03
N TYR A 276 16.21 1.40 -4.33
CA TYR A 276 15.14 1.17 -5.31
C TYR A 276 14.85 -0.32 -5.50
N ARG A 277 15.89 -1.16 -5.61
CA ARG A 277 15.73 -2.63 -5.63
C ARG A 277 14.91 -3.09 -4.43
N GLU A 278 15.28 -2.67 -3.21
CA GLU A 278 14.65 -3.11 -1.97
C GLU A 278 13.17 -2.76 -1.93
N ALA A 279 12.81 -1.54 -2.36
CA ALA A 279 11.42 -1.12 -2.47
C ALA A 279 10.64 -2.03 -3.45
N LEU A 280 11.20 -2.36 -4.61
CA LEU A 280 10.57 -3.28 -5.57
C LEU A 280 10.50 -4.72 -5.06
N GLN A 281 11.51 -5.21 -4.32
CA GLN A 281 11.50 -6.54 -3.71
C GLN A 281 10.44 -6.66 -2.61
N LYS A 282 10.29 -5.64 -1.76
CA LYS A 282 9.22 -5.57 -0.76
C LYS A 282 7.85 -5.61 -1.43
N MET A 283 7.65 -4.84 -2.50
CA MET A 283 6.39 -4.85 -3.26
C MET A 283 6.12 -6.21 -3.93
N LEU A 284 7.15 -6.85 -4.51
CA LEU A 284 7.02 -8.20 -5.05
C LEU A 284 6.70 -9.23 -3.95
N GLY A 285 7.33 -9.10 -2.78
CA GLY A 285 7.06 -9.91 -1.60
C GLY A 285 5.61 -9.77 -1.13
N PHE A 286 5.11 -8.54 -1.07
CA PHE A 286 3.71 -8.24 -0.78
C PHE A 286 2.77 -8.95 -1.77
N PHE A 287 2.95 -8.78 -3.08
CA PHE A 287 2.09 -9.46 -4.05
C PHE A 287 2.15 -10.99 -3.96
N ARG A 288 3.32 -11.56 -3.65
CA ARG A 288 3.50 -13.00 -3.45
C ARG A 288 2.86 -13.52 -2.17
N SER A 289 2.68 -12.68 -1.14
CA SER A 289 2.03 -13.08 0.10
C SER A 289 0.51 -13.01 0.03
N LEU A 290 -0.06 -12.38 -1.01
CA LEU A 290 -1.50 -12.29 -1.19
C LEU A 290 -2.08 -13.58 -1.78
N ASP A 291 -3.21 -14.00 -1.21
CA ASP A 291 -4.08 -15.03 -1.78
C ASP A 291 -5.30 -14.35 -2.39
N ALA A 292 -5.51 -14.54 -3.70
CA ALA A 292 -6.64 -13.95 -4.42
C ALA A 292 -8.00 -14.34 -3.82
N ALA A 293 -8.10 -15.51 -3.17
CA ALA A 293 -9.31 -15.94 -2.50
C ALA A 293 -9.66 -15.08 -1.27
N ASN A 294 -8.68 -14.38 -0.69
CA ASN A 294 -8.84 -13.57 0.52
C ASN A 294 -8.94 -12.06 0.24
N ILE A 295 -8.95 -11.63 -1.03
CA ILE A 295 -9.10 -10.20 -1.40
C ILE A 295 -10.57 -9.77 -1.29
N PHE A 296 -11.46 -10.52 -1.92
CA PHE A 296 -12.89 -10.22 -1.93
C PHE A 296 -13.67 -11.20 -1.07
N HIS A 297 -14.66 -10.68 -0.36
CA HIS A 297 -15.49 -11.43 0.58
C HIS A 297 -16.97 -11.38 0.18
N SER A 298 -17.73 -12.39 0.61
CA SER A 298 -19.19 -12.42 0.50
C SER A 298 -19.80 -12.70 1.84
N TYR A 299 -20.96 -12.10 2.10
CA TYR A 299 -21.75 -12.35 3.28
C TYR A 299 -23.21 -12.52 2.91
N ARG A 300 -23.81 -13.63 3.36
CA ARG A 300 -25.21 -14.00 3.04
C ARG A 300 -25.54 -13.81 1.55
N GLY A 301 -24.64 -14.27 0.69
CA GLY A 301 -24.79 -14.24 -0.77
C GLY A 301 -24.64 -12.86 -1.43
N ALA A 302 -24.04 -11.87 -0.75
CA ALA A 302 -23.67 -10.59 -1.36
C ALA A 302 -22.16 -10.28 -1.21
N PRO A 303 -21.42 -10.09 -2.32
CA PRO A 303 -21.85 -10.36 -3.70
C PRO A 303 -22.23 -11.84 -3.89
N ASP A 304 -22.99 -12.13 -4.94
CA ASP A 304 -23.33 -13.51 -5.28
C ASP A 304 -22.08 -14.31 -5.71
N ALA A 305 -22.23 -15.63 -5.83
CA ALA A 305 -21.11 -16.51 -6.13
C ALA A 305 -20.47 -16.25 -7.50
N ALA A 306 -21.25 -15.80 -8.50
CA ALA A 306 -20.74 -15.54 -9.83
C ALA A 306 -19.90 -14.25 -9.85
N GLU A 307 -20.40 -13.21 -9.19
CA GLU A 307 -19.69 -11.94 -9.05
C GLU A 307 -18.43 -12.11 -8.20
N LEU A 308 -18.50 -12.85 -7.09
CA LEU A 308 -17.32 -13.14 -6.26
C LEU A 308 -16.23 -13.88 -7.05
N LEU A 309 -16.62 -14.88 -7.85
CA LEU A 309 -15.68 -15.59 -8.72
C LEU A 309 -15.05 -14.66 -9.75
N ARG A 310 -15.84 -13.76 -10.37
CA ARG A 310 -15.34 -12.77 -11.33
C ARG A 310 -14.29 -11.86 -10.69
N LEU A 311 -14.58 -11.31 -9.51
CA LEU A 311 -13.69 -10.42 -8.77
C LEU A 311 -12.37 -11.12 -8.40
N ARG A 312 -12.45 -12.35 -7.88
CA ARG A 312 -11.26 -13.15 -7.51
C ARG A 312 -10.41 -13.54 -8.72
N THR A 313 -11.05 -13.90 -9.83
CA THR A 313 -10.34 -14.22 -11.08
C THR A 313 -9.60 -12.99 -11.62
N ALA A 314 -10.24 -11.82 -11.61
CA ALA A 314 -9.60 -10.58 -12.02
C ALA A 314 -8.39 -10.24 -11.12
N ALA A 315 -8.54 -10.40 -9.80
CA ALA A 315 -7.45 -10.21 -8.86
C ALA A 315 -6.28 -11.16 -9.09
N GLU A 316 -6.54 -12.45 -9.30
CA GLU A 316 -5.49 -13.43 -9.59
C GLU A 316 -4.69 -13.06 -10.85
N LEU A 317 -5.38 -12.65 -11.91
CA LEU A 317 -4.74 -12.20 -13.15
C LEU A 317 -3.88 -10.95 -12.92
N ASN A 318 -4.38 -9.98 -12.16
CA ASN A 318 -3.66 -8.77 -11.81
C ASN A 318 -2.43 -9.04 -10.94
N LEU A 319 -2.55 -9.87 -9.91
CA LEU A 319 -1.42 -10.28 -9.08
C LEU A 319 -0.33 -10.98 -9.90
N LYS A 320 -0.71 -11.91 -10.78
CA LYS A 320 0.22 -12.62 -11.67
C LYS A 320 0.91 -11.66 -12.64
N CYS A 321 0.16 -10.73 -13.23
CA CYS A 321 0.69 -9.71 -14.13
C CYS A 321 1.69 -8.80 -13.41
N ALA A 322 1.30 -8.24 -12.26
CA ALA A 322 2.15 -7.34 -11.47
C ALA A 322 3.41 -8.03 -10.95
N ALA A 323 3.31 -9.28 -10.48
CA ALA A 323 4.48 -10.05 -10.05
C ALA A 323 5.45 -10.29 -11.22
N THR A 324 4.94 -10.61 -12.42
CA THR A 324 5.78 -10.82 -13.61
C THR A 324 6.43 -9.51 -14.07
N TYR A 325 5.68 -8.41 -14.08
CA TYR A 325 6.18 -7.07 -14.40
C TYR A 325 7.27 -6.61 -13.41
N LEU A 326 7.05 -6.81 -12.10
CA LEU A 326 8.07 -6.49 -11.09
C LEU A 326 9.31 -7.36 -11.23
N ARG A 327 9.18 -8.65 -11.53
CA ARG A 327 10.32 -9.52 -11.84
C ARG A 327 11.11 -9.02 -13.05
N ALA A 328 10.44 -8.51 -14.08
CA ALA A 328 11.10 -7.90 -15.23
C ALA A 328 11.87 -6.63 -14.84
N LYS A 329 11.26 -5.74 -14.05
CA LYS A 329 11.94 -4.55 -13.54
C LYS A 329 13.11 -4.90 -12.62
N LEU A 330 12.95 -5.88 -11.74
CA LEU A 330 14.00 -6.34 -10.84
C LEU A 330 15.17 -6.95 -11.60
N LEU A 331 14.94 -7.68 -12.69
CA LEU A 331 16.05 -8.15 -13.55
C LEU A 331 16.85 -6.97 -14.14
N ALA A 332 16.15 -5.92 -14.59
CA ALA A 332 16.81 -4.73 -15.08
C ALA A 332 17.59 -3.99 -13.99
N VAL A 333 17.01 -3.84 -12.80
CA VAL A 333 17.67 -3.23 -11.65
C VAL A 333 18.86 -4.06 -11.20
N ALA A 334 18.77 -5.39 -11.19
CA ALA A 334 19.88 -6.28 -10.87
C ALA A 334 21.09 -6.04 -11.80
N PHE A 335 20.83 -5.82 -13.09
CA PHE A 335 21.89 -5.51 -14.05
C PHE A 335 22.56 -4.18 -13.72
N VAL A 336 21.77 -3.15 -13.43
CA VAL A 336 22.30 -1.83 -13.05
C VAL A 336 23.07 -1.89 -11.73
N GLU A 337 22.54 -2.61 -10.74
CA GLU A 337 23.18 -2.78 -9.43
C GLU A 337 24.49 -3.54 -9.54
N ALA A 338 24.51 -4.65 -10.28
CA ALA A 338 25.74 -5.40 -10.51
C ALA A 338 26.78 -4.55 -11.25
N THR A 339 26.35 -3.71 -12.20
CA THR A 339 27.19 -2.72 -12.90
C THR A 339 27.80 -1.70 -11.92
N ALA A 340 27.01 -1.17 -11.00
CA ALA A 340 27.48 -0.29 -9.94
C ALA A 340 28.53 -1.00 -9.05
N MET A 341 28.22 -2.21 -8.61
CA MET A 341 29.08 -3.00 -7.73
C MET A 341 30.44 -3.33 -8.36
N VAL A 342 30.49 -3.76 -9.63
CA VAL A 342 31.78 -4.05 -10.30
C VAL A 342 32.59 -2.81 -10.64
N SER A 343 31.96 -1.63 -10.69
CA SER A 343 32.63 -0.36 -11.01
C SER A 343 33.01 0.48 -9.80
N GLY A 344 32.52 0.10 -8.62
CA GLY A 344 33.08 0.49 -7.32
C GLY A 344 32.03 0.90 -6.29
N GLY A 345 30.98 0.09 -6.17
CA GLY A 345 29.97 0.17 -5.11
C GLY A 345 28.65 0.77 -5.54
N ASP A 346 27.66 0.65 -4.65
CA ASP A 346 26.33 1.23 -4.83
C ASP A 346 26.40 2.75 -5.06
N ALA A 347 25.42 3.27 -5.79
CA ALA A 347 25.38 4.67 -6.21
C ALA A 347 23.94 5.13 -6.46
N PRO A 348 23.68 6.44 -6.59
CA PRO A 348 22.38 6.95 -7.02
C PRO A 348 21.92 6.32 -8.34
N MET A 349 20.64 5.94 -8.44
CA MET A 349 20.08 5.34 -9.66
C MET A 349 20.27 6.23 -10.89
N ALA A 350 20.09 7.55 -10.70
CA ALA A 350 20.23 8.54 -11.76
C ALA A 350 21.63 8.54 -12.41
N LEU A 351 22.67 8.11 -11.67
CA LEU A 351 24.02 8.00 -12.21
C LEU A 351 24.08 7.04 -13.41
N PHE A 352 23.39 5.90 -13.33
CA PHE A 352 23.45 4.86 -14.37
C PHE A 352 22.31 4.90 -15.37
N MET A 353 21.18 5.52 -15.03
CA MET A 353 19.99 5.56 -15.88
C MET A 353 19.73 6.92 -16.53
N GLY A 354 20.28 8.00 -15.97
CA GLY A 354 19.86 9.37 -16.23
C GLY A 354 18.75 9.81 -15.27
N ASP A 355 18.48 11.12 -15.23
CA ASP A 355 17.40 11.69 -14.44
C ASP A 355 16.02 11.34 -15.02
N VAL A 356 15.00 11.34 -14.16
CA VAL A 356 13.61 11.24 -14.60
C VAL A 356 13.24 12.55 -15.30
N PRO A 357 12.90 12.55 -16.61
CA PRO A 357 12.66 13.76 -17.36
C PRO A 357 11.55 14.62 -16.73
N GLU A 358 11.77 15.93 -16.64
CA GLU A 358 10.70 16.88 -16.35
C GLU A 358 10.11 17.44 -17.66
N VAL A 359 8.88 17.96 -17.60
CA VAL A 359 8.22 18.52 -18.79
C VAL A 359 9.06 19.68 -19.33
N GLY A 360 9.71 19.45 -20.47
CA GLY A 360 10.57 20.42 -21.15
C GLY A 360 12.07 20.19 -21.01
N ASP A 361 12.51 19.15 -20.28
CA ASP A 361 13.92 18.77 -20.16
C ASP A 361 14.31 17.68 -21.18
N GLU A 362 15.40 17.93 -21.92
CA GLU A 362 16.08 16.96 -22.80
C GLU A 362 17.28 16.34 -22.06
N THR A 363 17.07 15.80 -20.85
CA THR A 363 18.14 15.07 -20.16
C THR A 363 18.30 13.68 -20.80
N GLY A 364 19.46 13.45 -21.41
CA GLY A 364 19.80 12.15 -21.99
C GLY A 364 20.01 11.07 -20.92
N GLY A 365 19.60 9.85 -21.20
CA GLY A 365 19.73 8.69 -20.32
C GLY A 365 20.39 7.49 -20.99
N LEU A 366 20.50 6.39 -20.23
CA LEU A 366 21.12 5.14 -20.71
C LEU A 366 20.51 4.65 -22.04
N MET A 367 19.20 4.83 -22.18
CA MET A 367 18.46 4.32 -23.34
C MET A 367 18.74 5.10 -24.62
N ASP A 368 19.21 6.34 -24.54
CA ASP A 368 19.57 7.15 -25.72
C ASP A 368 20.90 6.70 -26.34
N LEU A 369 21.68 5.92 -25.58
CA LEU A 369 22.98 5.37 -26.01
C LEU A 369 22.86 3.96 -26.60
N LEU A 370 21.65 3.36 -26.59
CA LEU A 370 21.41 1.98 -26.99
C LEU A 370 20.53 1.92 -28.24
N GLU A 371 20.90 1.06 -29.19
CA GLU A 371 20.09 0.86 -30.39
C GLU A 371 18.75 0.16 -30.05
N PRO A 372 17.63 0.55 -30.67
CA PRO A 372 16.34 -0.13 -30.48
C PRO A 372 16.40 -1.61 -30.87
N VAL A 373 15.81 -2.48 -30.05
CA VAL A 373 15.69 -3.91 -30.35
C VAL A 373 14.27 -4.18 -30.85
N PRO A 374 14.06 -4.80 -32.02
CA PRO A 374 12.72 -5.13 -32.49
C PRO A 374 12.05 -6.17 -31.59
N ALA A 375 10.73 -6.12 -31.50
CA ALA A 375 9.97 -7.12 -30.76
C ALA A 375 10.12 -8.50 -31.44
N PRO A 376 10.41 -9.57 -30.68
CA PRO A 376 10.59 -10.89 -31.26
C PRO A 376 9.24 -11.49 -31.69
N ALA A 377 9.23 -12.31 -32.74
CA ALA A 377 8.00 -12.86 -33.32
C ALA A 377 7.17 -13.75 -32.37
N TRP A 378 7.78 -14.29 -31.31
CA TRP A 378 7.10 -15.10 -30.31
C TRP A 378 6.33 -14.27 -29.27
N LEU A 379 6.58 -12.96 -29.19
CA LEU A 379 5.99 -12.09 -28.19
C LEU A 379 4.65 -11.54 -28.69
N ASP A 380 3.58 -11.93 -28.01
CA ASP A 380 2.25 -11.40 -28.27
C ASP A 380 2.17 -9.91 -27.89
N GLY A 381 1.72 -9.08 -28.82
CA GLY A 381 1.51 -7.65 -28.63
C GLY A 381 0.46 -7.31 -27.57
N GLU A 382 -0.49 -8.22 -27.34
CA GLU A 382 -1.53 -8.08 -26.31
C GLU A 382 -1.11 -8.64 -24.95
N ASN A 383 0.13 -9.16 -24.82
CA ASN A 383 0.64 -9.59 -23.53
C ASN A 383 0.67 -8.38 -22.56
N PRO A 384 -0.01 -8.46 -21.40
CA PRO A 384 -0.17 -7.31 -20.53
C PRO A 384 1.16 -6.85 -19.93
N VAL A 385 2.08 -7.78 -19.61
CA VAL A 385 3.42 -7.44 -19.11
C VAL A 385 4.22 -6.70 -20.19
N TYR A 386 4.15 -7.17 -21.44
CA TYR A 386 4.82 -6.49 -22.55
C TYR A 386 4.30 -5.06 -22.76
N ARG A 387 2.98 -4.87 -22.78
CA ARG A 387 2.37 -3.54 -22.90
C ARG A 387 2.77 -2.62 -21.75
N LEU A 388 2.82 -3.12 -20.53
CA LEU A 388 3.32 -2.36 -19.37
C LEU A 388 4.79 -1.97 -19.48
N LEU A 389 5.65 -2.88 -19.96
CA LEU A 389 7.08 -2.58 -20.14
C LEU A 389 7.31 -1.54 -21.24
N LYS A 390 6.50 -1.59 -22.31
CA LYS A 390 6.60 -0.74 -23.50
C LYS A 390 5.92 0.62 -23.31
N ASP A 391 4.61 0.60 -23.08
CA ASP A 391 3.74 1.78 -23.09
C ASP A 391 3.68 2.43 -21.69
N GLY A 392 3.83 1.60 -20.65
CA GLY A 392 3.88 2.02 -19.26
C GLY A 392 2.56 1.89 -18.50
N ARG A 393 2.62 2.30 -17.24
CA ARG A 393 1.46 2.56 -16.38
C ARG A 393 0.69 3.78 -16.90
N LEU A 394 -0.58 3.91 -16.51
CA LEU A 394 -1.41 5.07 -16.88
C LEU A 394 -0.94 6.35 -16.19
N ASP A 395 -0.64 6.27 -14.90
CA ASP A 395 -0.16 7.40 -14.12
C ASP A 395 1.38 7.42 -14.10
N GLU A 396 1.93 8.63 -14.12
CA GLU A 396 3.36 8.87 -13.85
C GLU A 396 3.64 8.82 -12.35
N SER A 397 4.88 8.51 -12.00
CA SER A 397 5.38 8.64 -10.63
C SER A 397 6.44 9.73 -10.59
N SER A 398 6.65 10.34 -9.43
CA SER A 398 7.68 11.37 -9.25
C SER A 398 9.11 10.80 -9.20
N PHE A 399 9.26 9.48 -9.03
CA PHE A 399 10.56 8.85 -8.72
C PHE A 399 11.03 7.84 -9.78
N ASP A 400 10.16 7.37 -10.68
CA ASP A 400 10.53 6.44 -11.75
C ASP A 400 9.75 6.66 -13.06
N LEU A 401 10.24 6.05 -14.13
CA LEU A 401 9.54 6.06 -15.42
C LEU A 401 8.26 5.21 -15.37
N ARG A 402 7.23 5.68 -16.10
CA ARG A 402 5.96 4.93 -16.21
C ARG A 402 6.13 3.60 -16.94
N ASN A 403 7.03 3.52 -17.91
CA ASN A 403 7.43 2.31 -18.62
C ASN A 403 8.78 1.78 -18.10
N SER A 404 9.33 0.73 -18.69
CA SER A 404 10.61 0.14 -18.24
C SER A 404 11.46 -0.31 -19.41
N PRO A 405 12.13 0.62 -20.10
CA PRO A 405 12.81 0.35 -21.38
C PRO A 405 13.94 -0.68 -21.28
N LEU A 406 14.72 -0.67 -20.21
CA LEU A 406 15.78 -1.68 -20.01
C LEU A 406 15.20 -3.08 -19.77
N ALA A 407 14.12 -3.18 -18.99
CA ALA A 407 13.41 -4.44 -18.79
C ALA A 407 12.75 -4.93 -20.08
N LEU A 408 12.17 -4.02 -20.89
CA LEU A 408 11.67 -4.30 -22.23
C LEU A 408 12.76 -4.85 -23.15
N ARG A 409 13.95 -4.25 -23.11
CA ARG A 409 15.11 -4.71 -23.89
C ARG A 409 15.46 -6.16 -23.56
N PHE A 410 15.52 -6.52 -22.28
CA PHE A 410 15.73 -7.91 -21.88
C PHE A 410 14.59 -8.83 -22.34
N TYR A 411 13.35 -8.36 -22.29
CA TYR A 411 12.20 -9.09 -22.83
C TYR A 411 12.29 -9.37 -24.34
N HIS A 412 12.89 -8.45 -25.11
CA HIS A 412 13.11 -8.66 -26.55
C HIS A 412 14.29 -9.59 -26.87
N ARG A 413 15.35 -9.54 -26.06
CA ARG A 413 16.61 -10.27 -26.31
C ARG A 413 16.62 -11.68 -25.74
N LEU A 414 15.90 -11.94 -24.65
CA LEU A 414 15.94 -13.22 -23.94
C LEU A 414 14.72 -14.07 -24.31
N ALA A 415 14.97 -15.30 -24.77
CA ALA A 415 13.90 -16.29 -24.93
C ALA A 415 13.25 -16.60 -23.57
N PRO A 416 11.96 -17.01 -23.51
CA PRO A 416 11.22 -17.16 -22.25
C PRO A 416 11.93 -18.02 -21.18
N ALA A 417 12.49 -19.16 -21.57
CA ALA A 417 13.20 -20.05 -20.63
C ALA A 417 14.44 -19.36 -20.01
N VAL A 418 15.23 -18.68 -20.85
CA VAL A 418 16.42 -17.93 -20.41
C VAL A 418 16.02 -16.73 -19.55
N TRP A 419 14.91 -16.06 -19.89
CA TRP A 419 14.41 -14.95 -19.07
C TRP A 419 14.06 -15.41 -17.65
N TYR A 420 13.32 -16.51 -17.49
CA TYR A 420 12.97 -17.04 -16.18
C TYR A 420 14.22 -17.44 -15.38
N GLU A 421 15.18 -18.11 -16.02
CA GLU A 421 16.47 -18.44 -15.42
C GLU A 421 17.21 -17.18 -14.94
N ARG A 422 17.29 -16.14 -15.78
CA ARG A 422 17.95 -14.89 -15.43
C ARG A 422 17.27 -14.17 -14.26
N VAL A 423 15.94 -14.19 -14.21
CA VAL A 423 15.19 -13.65 -13.06
C VAL A 423 15.51 -14.43 -11.78
N GLU A 424 15.58 -15.76 -11.83
CA GLU A 424 15.98 -16.56 -10.66
C GLU A 424 17.43 -16.24 -10.23
N THR A 425 18.34 -16.03 -11.18
CA THR A 425 19.71 -15.60 -10.83
C THR A 425 19.75 -14.19 -10.24
N ALA A 426 18.85 -13.29 -10.64
CA ALA A 426 18.73 -11.97 -10.01
C ALA A 426 18.30 -12.10 -8.54
N GLU A 427 17.34 -12.98 -8.23
CA GLU A 427 16.94 -13.25 -6.85
C GLU A 427 18.09 -13.83 -6.01
N ARG A 428 18.89 -14.74 -6.58
CA ARG A 428 20.10 -15.28 -5.93
C ARG A 428 21.18 -14.22 -5.73
N TYR A 429 21.34 -13.30 -6.69
CA TYR A 429 22.23 -12.14 -6.55
C TYR A 429 21.79 -11.26 -5.38
N PHE A 430 20.51 -10.93 -5.28
CA PHE A 430 19.96 -10.14 -4.18
C PHE A 430 20.09 -10.84 -2.81
N ALA A 431 20.03 -12.17 -2.79
CA ALA A 431 20.28 -12.97 -1.59
C ALA A 431 21.76 -13.06 -1.19
N GLY A 432 22.69 -12.49 -1.97
CA GLY A 432 24.13 -12.54 -1.73
C GLY A 432 24.78 -13.88 -2.11
N GLU A 433 24.05 -14.77 -2.80
CA GLU A 433 24.56 -16.08 -3.23
C GLU A 433 25.40 -16.00 -4.51
N LEU A 434 25.26 -14.92 -5.27
CA LEU A 434 26.04 -14.63 -6.47
C LEU A 434 26.76 -13.29 -6.29
N SER A 435 28.01 -13.20 -6.76
CA SER A 435 28.67 -11.91 -6.87
C SER A 435 28.13 -11.13 -8.06
N ALA A 436 28.26 -9.79 -8.02
CA ALA A 436 27.88 -8.93 -9.14
C ALA A 436 28.53 -9.35 -10.47
N GLY A 437 29.82 -9.71 -10.43
CA GLY A 437 30.53 -10.22 -11.61
C GLY A 437 29.93 -11.53 -12.12
N ALA A 438 29.69 -12.50 -11.26
CA ALA A 438 29.11 -13.79 -11.64
C ALA A 438 27.68 -13.65 -12.20
N PHE A 439 26.89 -12.72 -11.68
CA PHE A 439 25.57 -12.40 -12.22
C PHE A 439 25.66 -11.83 -13.64
N LEU A 440 26.54 -10.84 -13.86
CA LEU A 440 26.77 -10.24 -15.18
C LEU A 440 27.34 -11.24 -16.19
N ASP A 441 28.25 -12.13 -15.76
CA ASP A 441 28.85 -13.18 -16.59
C ASP A 441 27.81 -14.20 -17.10
N GLY A 442 26.62 -14.24 -16.51
CA GLY A 442 25.51 -15.08 -16.99
C GLY A 442 24.69 -14.48 -18.14
N PHE A 443 24.98 -13.26 -18.59
CA PHE A 443 24.40 -12.68 -19.81
C PHE A 443 25.29 -12.95 -21.02
N GLU A 444 24.69 -13.06 -22.22
CA GLU A 444 25.47 -13.13 -23.46
C GLU A 444 26.40 -11.92 -23.56
N ALA A 445 27.68 -12.15 -23.88
CA ALA A 445 28.70 -11.12 -23.90
C ALA A 445 28.33 -9.92 -24.80
N SER A 446 27.64 -10.17 -25.93
CA SER A 446 27.18 -9.11 -26.84
C SER A 446 26.18 -8.16 -26.16
N VAL A 447 25.18 -8.70 -25.45
CA VAL A 447 24.15 -7.94 -24.72
C VAL A 447 24.75 -7.26 -23.50
N ARG A 448 25.58 -7.98 -22.74
CA ARG A 448 26.23 -7.47 -21.53
C ARG A 448 27.13 -6.29 -21.86
N ASP A 449 28.07 -6.47 -22.79
CA ASP A 449 29.09 -5.48 -23.10
C ASP A 449 28.50 -4.23 -23.75
N GLU A 450 27.43 -4.36 -24.56
CA GLU A 450 26.71 -3.23 -25.14
C GLU A 450 26.15 -2.30 -24.04
N ILE A 451 25.46 -2.87 -23.05
CA ILE A 451 24.85 -2.09 -21.96
C ILE A 451 25.94 -1.52 -21.04
N LEU A 452 26.98 -2.31 -20.72
CA LEU A 452 28.09 -1.84 -19.88
C LEU A 452 28.87 -0.71 -20.53
N GLU A 453 29.08 -0.73 -21.85
CA GLU A 453 29.73 0.36 -22.57
C GLU A 453 28.86 1.63 -22.56
N ALA A 454 27.54 1.51 -22.76
CA ALA A 454 26.62 2.63 -22.62
C ALA A 454 26.64 3.22 -21.20
N CYS A 455 26.64 2.39 -20.16
CA CYS A 455 26.84 2.85 -18.78
C CYS A 455 28.21 3.53 -18.60
N ALA A 456 29.28 3.02 -19.22
CA ALA A 456 30.61 3.60 -19.12
C ALA A 456 30.70 4.99 -19.78
N LEU A 457 29.88 5.27 -20.79
CA LEU A 457 29.73 6.61 -21.39
C LEU A 457 28.95 7.57 -20.48
N LEU A 458 27.90 7.08 -19.82
CA LEU A 458 27.06 7.89 -18.92
C LEU A 458 27.74 8.19 -17.58
N VAL A 459 28.69 7.33 -17.14
CA VAL A 459 29.37 7.44 -15.85
C VAL A 459 30.89 7.62 -16.00
N PRO A 460 31.37 8.83 -16.34
CA PRO A 460 32.80 9.11 -16.58
C PRO A 460 33.73 8.69 -15.42
N THR A 461 33.23 8.78 -14.19
CA THR A 461 33.98 8.46 -12.97
C THR A 461 34.16 6.95 -12.77
N ARG A 462 33.39 6.11 -13.49
CA ARG A 462 33.39 4.64 -13.40
C ARG A 462 33.89 3.96 -14.67
N THR A 463 34.10 4.70 -15.76
CA THR A 463 34.47 4.20 -17.10
C THR A 463 35.68 3.27 -17.08
N ILE A 464 36.78 3.66 -16.40
CA ILE A 464 38.02 2.87 -16.38
C ILE A 464 37.76 1.50 -15.72
N ALA A 465 37.03 1.48 -14.60
CA ALA A 465 36.71 0.24 -13.90
C ALA A 465 35.81 -0.67 -14.75
N LEU A 466 34.76 -0.12 -15.37
CA LEU A 466 33.85 -0.87 -16.25
C LEU A 466 34.57 -1.47 -17.46
N ARG A 467 35.36 -0.67 -18.18
CA ARG A 467 36.11 -1.15 -19.35
C ARG A 467 37.17 -2.19 -18.97
N SER A 468 37.89 -1.97 -17.86
CA SER A 468 38.86 -2.94 -17.34
C SER A 468 38.19 -4.28 -16.99
N TRP A 469 37.00 -4.23 -16.38
CA TRP A 469 36.22 -5.42 -16.05
C TRP A 469 35.81 -6.19 -17.32
N MET A 470 35.28 -5.50 -18.34
CA MET A 470 34.91 -6.11 -19.63
C MET A 470 36.11 -6.72 -20.36
N GLU A 471 37.25 -6.02 -20.41
CA GLU A 471 38.47 -6.51 -21.04
C GLU A 471 39.00 -7.78 -20.40
N ALA A 472 38.93 -7.90 -19.07
CA ALA A 472 39.35 -9.09 -18.35
C ALA A 472 38.53 -10.33 -18.77
N ARG A 473 37.21 -10.18 -18.98
CA ARG A 473 36.32 -11.26 -19.43
C ARG A 473 36.58 -11.65 -20.88
N ARG A 474 36.72 -10.67 -21.78
CA ARG A 474 37.04 -10.91 -23.20
C ARG A 474 38.35 -11.67 -23.39
N LYS A 475 39.31 -11.55 -22.46
CA LYS A 475 40.57 -12.31 -22.46
C LYS A 475 40.39 -13.73 -21.94
N GLY A 476 39.56 -13.93 -20.92
CA GLY A 476 39.19 -15.25 -20.40
C GLY A 476 38.46 -16.12 -21.43
N ASP A 477 37.44 -15.58 -22.09
CA ASP A 477 36.63 -16.31 -23.08
C ASP A 477 37.45 -16.80 -24.30
N ARG A 478 38.49 -16.03 -24.69
CA ARG A 478 39.42 -16.41 -25.77
C ARG A 478 40.40 -17.50 -25.37
N SER A 479 40.66 -17.68 -24.07
CA SER A 479 41.54 -18.74 -23.58
C SER A 479 40.84 -20.09 -23.41
N GLU A 480 39.51 -20.11 -23.20
CA GLU A 480 38.72 -21.34 -23.09
C GLU A 480 38.22 -21.87 -24.45
N SER A 481 38.07 -21.02 -25.46
CA SER A 481 37.66 -21.40 -26.83
C SER A 481 38.81 -21.88 -27.73
N GLY A 482 40.04 -21.90 -27.20
CA GLY A 482 41.26 -22.31 -27.91
C GLY A 482 41.81 -23.69 -27.52
N GLN A 483 41.01 -24.55 -26.87
CA GLN A 483 41.37 -25.95 -26.55
C GLN A 483 40.54 -26.95 -27.35
#